data_AF-A0A8T5MP29-F1
#
_entry.id   AF-A0A8T5MP29-F1
#
_cell.length_a   1.000
_cell.length_b   1.000
_cell.length_c   1.000
_cell.angle_alpha   90.00
_cell.angle_beta   90.00
_cell.angle_gamma   90.00
#
_symmetry.space_group_name_H-M   'P 1'
#
loop_
_entity.id
_entity.type
_entity.pdbx_description
1 polymer ?
#
loop_
_entity_poly.entity_id
_entity_poly.type
_entity_poly.pdbx_seq_one_letter_code
_entity_poly.pdbx_strand_id
1 'polypeptide(L)'
;MKGKVVQFRRGRHRIHEKHFLIEAEGVDSKEKATKFVGKSVTWKSPAGKLIEGKIASPHGNKGVLRAIFEKGLPGQAVTTEVEIK
;
A
#
# COMPACT_ATOMS: atom_id res chain seq x y z
N MET A 1 -0.61 -10.38 -7.01
CA MET A 1 -1.98 -9.90 -6.71
C MET A 1 -2.02 -8.41 -6.92
N LYS A 2 -3.05 -7.89 -7.60
CA LYS A 2 -3.16 -6.45 -7.87
C LYS A 2 -3.75 -5.73 -6.66
N GLY A 3 -3.28 -4.51 -6.44
CA GLY A 3 -3.86 -3.58 -5.48
C GLY A 3 -3.79 -2.16 -6.02
N LYS A 4 -4.53 -1.27 -5.36
CA LYS A 4 -4.58 0.15 -5.67
C LYS A 4 -4.05 0.96 -4.51
N VAL A 5 -3.15 1.90 -4.78
CA VAL A 5 -2.71 2.86 -3.76
C VAL A 5 -3.85 3.85 -3.52
N VAL A 6 -4.40 3.84 -2.31
CA VAL A 6 -5.49 4.74 -1.93
C VAL A 6 -4.94 6.08 -1.50
N GLN A 7 -4.06 6.08 -0.49
CA GLN A 7 -3.49 7.31 0.06
C GLN A 7 -2.30 7.04 0.99
N PHE A 8 -1.53 8.08 1.30
CA PHE A 8 -0.61 8.07 2.44
C PHE A 8 -1.36 7.88 3.76
N ARG A 9 -0.71 7.24 4.72
CA ARG A 9 -1.15 7.27 6.10
C ARG A 9 -0.99 8.70 6.62
N ARG A 10 -2.11 9.37 6.87
CA ARG A 10 -2.15 10.72 7.40
C ARG A 10 -3.12 10.84 8.58
N GLY A 11 -2.79 11.72 9.51
CA GLY A 11 -3.75 12.30 10.45
C GLY A 11 -4.29 13.62 9.90
N ARG A 12 -4.93 14.42 10.77
CA ARG A 12 -5.48 15.72 10.38
C ARG A 12 -4.42 16.72 9.88
N HIS A 13 -3.21 16.67 10.46
CA HIS A 13 -2.12 17.62 10.16
C HIS A 13 -0.77 16.96 9.82
N ARG A 14 -0.59 15.66 10.09
CA ARG A 14 0.67 14.94 9.87
C ARG A 14 0.51 13.88 8.79
N ILE A 15 1.43 13.85 7.84
CA ILE A 15 1.51 12.83 6.78
C ILE A 15 2.75 11.97 7.05
N HIS A 16 2.60 10.66 6.90
CA HIS A 16 3.71 9.72 6.93
C HIS A 16 4.07 9.30 5.50
N GLU A 17 5.08 9.94 4.93
CA GLU A 17 5.43 9.86 3.50
C GLU A 17 5.85 8.46 3.02
N LYS A 18 6.33 7.61 3.93
CA LYS A 18 6.72 6.23 3.61
C LYS A 18 5.60 5.20 3.78
N HIS A 19 4.51 5.58 4.44
CA HIS A 19 3.42 4.68 4.77
C HIS A 19 2.25 4.90 3.83
N PHE A 20 1.83 3.84 3.14
CA PHE A 20 0.76 3.87 2.17
C PHE A 20 -0.34 2.90 2.54
N LEU A 21 -1.56 3.29 2.18
CA LEU A 21 -2.75 2.48 2.25
C LEU A 21 -2.98 1.87 0.87
N ILE A 22 -3.10 0.55 0.84
CA ILE A 22 -3.27 -0.25 -0.38
C ILE A 22 -4.56 -1.03 -0.22
N GLU A 23 -5.43 -0.91 -1.21
CA GLU A 23 -6.62 -1.73 -1.34
C GLU A 23 -6.30 -2.89 -2.26
N ALA A 24 -6.34 -4.11 -1.74
CA ALA A 24 -6.08 -5.31 -2.53
C ALA A 24 -7.39 -5.83 -3.14
N GLU A 25 -7.32 -6.29 -4.39
CA GLU A 25 -8.49 -6.83 -5.08
C GLU A 25 -8.98 -8.11 -4.40
N GLY A 26 -10.27 -8.15 -4.03
CA GLY A 26 -10.88 -9.29 -3.34
C GLY A 26 -10.59 -9.38 -1.83
N VAL A 27 -10.05 -8.32 -1.22
CA VAL A 27 -9.79 -8.25 0.23
C VAL A 27 -10.74 -7.26 0.89
N ASP A 28 -11.87 -7.79 1.37
CA ASP A 28 -12.96 -7.05 2.00
C ASP A 28 -12.94 -7.08 3.54
N SER A 29 -12.13 -7.96 4.14
CA SER A 29 -12.09 -8.15 5.60
C SER A 29 -10.69 -8.03 6.19
N LYS A 30 -10.62 -7.64 7.47
CA LYS A 30 -9.37 -7.58 8.25
C LYS A 30 -8.65 -8.94 8.30
N GLU A 31 -9.40 -10.03 8.38
CA GLU A 31 -8.86 -11.39 8.44
C GLU A 31 -8.16 -11.77 7.14
N LYS A 32 -8.79 -11.47 5.99
CA LYS A 32 -8.17 -11.65 4.68
C LYS A 32 -6.92 -10.77 4.55
N ALA A 33 -6.99 -9.51 4.98
CA ALA A 33 -5.86 -8.58 4.93
C ALA A 33 -4.66 -9.04 5.79
N THR A 34 -4.92 -9.68 6.93
CA THR A 34 -3.86 -10.17 7.83
C THR A 34 -2.99 -11.23 7.16
N LYS A 35 -3.54 -12.02 6.23
CA LYS A 35 -2.79 -13.02 5.44
C LYS A 35 -1.73 -12.39 4.52
N PHE A 36 -1.85 -11.09 4.24
CA PHE A 36 -0.89 -10.36 3.41
C PHE A 36 0.19 -9.65 4.22
N VAL A 37 0.13 -9.70 5.54
CA VAL A 37 1.17 -9.09 6.39
C VAL A 37 2.49 -9.82 6.17
N GLY A 38 3.56 -9.05 5.99
CA GLY A 38 4.91 -9.58 5.75
C GLY A 38 5.25 -9.78 4.27
N LYS A 39 4.26 -9.73 3.37
CA LYS A 39 4.47 -9.83 1.93
C LYS A 39 5.13 -8.58 1.36
N SER A 40 5.84 -8.77 0.24
CA SER A 40 6.45 -7.69 -0.52
C SER A 40 5.43 -7.05 -1.45
N VAL A 41 5.51 -5.74 -1.60
CA VAL A 41 4.71 -4.97 -2.53
C VAL A 41 5.62 -4.14 -3.41
N THR A 42 5.28 -4.04 -4.69
CA THR A 42 6.08 -3.34 -5.67
C THR A 42 5.22 -2.33 -6.39
N TRP A 43 5.70 -1.10 -6.48
CA TRP A 43 5.10 -0.04 -7.26
C TRP A 43 5.97 0.25 -8.48
N LYS A 44 5.35 0.39 -9.65
CA LYS A 44 6.04 0.76 -10.89
C LYS A 44 5.74 2.21 -11.21
N SER A 45 6.78 3.03 -11.30
CA SER A 45 6.62 4.43 -11.71
C SER A 45 6.28 4.53 -13.20
N PRO A 46 5.66 5.64 -13.64
CA PRO A 46 5.46 5.91 -15.08
C PRO A 46 6.77 5.87 -15.88
N ALA A 47 7.88 6.25 -15.25
CA ALA A 47 9.23 6.21 -15.82
C ALA A 47 9.89 4.80 -15.77
N GLY A 48 9.16 3.77 -15.36
CA GLY A 48 9.64 2.38 -15.32
C GLY A 48 10.44 1.99 -14.07
N LYS A 49 10.56 2.87 -13.07
CA LYS A 49 11.29 2.59 -11.84
C LYS A 49 10.45 1.72 -10.91
N LEU A 50 11.00 0.59 -10.50
CA LEU A 50 10.39 -0.27 -9.48
C LEU A 50 10.79 0.23 -8.09
N ILE A 51 9.80 0.44 -7.23
CA ILE A 51 9.99 0.78 -5.82
C ILE A 51 9.37 -0.34 -5.01
N GLU A 52 10.21 -0.99 -4.21
CA GLU A 52 9.80 -2.08 -3.33
C GLU A 52 9.41 -1.56 -1.96
N GLY A 53 8.49 -2.30 -1.34
CA GLY A 53 8.00 -2.08 -0.01
C GLY A 53 7.52 -3.38 0.60
N LYS A 54 7.13 -3.29 1.88
CA LYS A 54 6.61 -4.43 2.65
C LYS A 54 5.28 -4.07 3.27
N ILE A 55 4.35 -5.03 3.28
CA ILE A 55 3.10 -4.91 4.00
C ILE A 55 3.37 -5.11 5.49
N ALA A 56 3.13 -4.07 6.28
CA ALA A 56 3.43 -4.04 7.70
C ALA A 56 2.24 -4.49 8.56
N SER A 57 1.02 -4.11 8.19
CA SER A 57 -0.19 -4.49 8.96
C SER A 57 -1.47 -4.26 8.15
N PRO A 58 -2.60 -4.90 8.49
CA PRO A 58 -3.90 -4.45 8.02
C PRO A 58 -4.23 -3.05 8.57
N HIS A 59 -5.14 -2.36 7.91
CA HIS A 59 -5.64 -1.04 8.28
C HIS A 59 -7.17 -1.02 8.25
N GLY A 60 -7.78 -0.71 9.41
CA GLY A 60 -9.22 -0.72 9.55
C GLY A 60 -9.85 -2.11 9.39
N ASN A 61 -11.16 -2.13 9.13
CA ASN A 61 -11.95 -3.36 9.04
C ASN A 61 -12.31 -3.77 7.61
N LYS A 62 -12.13 -2.87 6.62
CA LYS A 62 -12.50 -3.07 5.20
C LYS A 62 -11.42 -3.75 4.35
N GLY A 63 -10.48 -4.45 4.97
CA GLY A 63 -9.43 -5.17 4.23
C GLY A 63 -8.32 -4.32 3.62
N VAL A 64 -8.19 -3.05 3.99
CA VAL A 64 -7.09 -2.18 3.54
C VAL A 64 -5.77 -2.62 4.18
N LEU A 65 -4.68 -2.52 3.42
CA LEU A 65 -3.33 -2.92 3.83
C LEU A 65 -2.46 -1.69 4.02
N ARG A 66 -1.62 -1.70 5.07
CA ARG A 66 -0.59 -0.69 5.27
C ARG A 66 0.75 -1.22 4.75
N ALA A 67 1.27 -0.57 3.72
CA ALA A 67 2.59 -0.81 3.18
C ALA A 67 3.60 0.26 3.59
N ILE A 68 4.85 -0.16 3.75
CA ILE A 68 5.99 0.71 4.00
C ILE A 68 6.95 0.54 2.84
N PHE A 69 7.19 1.62 2.09
CA PHE A 69 8.15 1.66 0.99
C PHE A 69 9.48 2.25 1.47
N GLU A 70 10.60 1.74 0.97
CA GLU A 70 11.93 2.17 1.42
C GLU A 70 12.20 3.66 1.15
N LYS A 71 11.92 4.07 -0.09
CA LYS A 71 12.17 5.42 -0.61
C LYS A 71 10.93 6.33 -0.55
N GLY A 72 9.78 5.80 -0.10
CA GLY A 72 8.49 6.47 -0.24
C GLY A 72 8.04 6.55 -1.70
N LEU A 73 6.78 6.91 -1.92
CA LEU A 73 6.23 7.15 -3.27
C LEU A 73 5.87 8.63 -3.42
N PRO A 74 5.99 9.20 -4.63
CA PRO A 74 5.49 10.55 -4.90
C PRO A 74 3.98 10.61 -4.72
N GLY A 75 3.44 11.80 -4.44
CA GLY A 75 1.98 12.01 -4.31
C GLY A 75 1.17 11.56 -5.52
N GLN A 76 1.78 11.60 -6.71
CA GLN A 76 1.21 11.13 -7.97
C GLN A 76 0.97 9.61 -8.02
N ALA A 77 1.57 8.84 -7.10
CA ALA A 77 1.32 7.40 -6.98
C ALA A 77 -0.07 7.08 -6.41
N VAL A 78 -0.77 8.05 -5.83
CA VAL A 78 -2.17 7.87 -5.42
C VAL A 78 -3.01 7.47 -6.64
N THR A 79 -3.93 6.52 -6.46
CA THR A 79 -4.79 5.91 -7.50
C THR A 79 -4.10 5.03 -8.54
N THR A 80 -2.79 4.79 -8.42
CA THR A 80 -2.07 3.86 -9.30
C THR A 80 -2.09 2.42 -8.78
N GLU A 81 -1.83 1.47 -9.68
CA GLU A 81 -1.74 0.05 -9.36
C GLU A 81 -0.40 -0.32 -8.70
N VAL A 82 -0.47 -1.29 -7.80
CA VAL A 82 0.66 -1.94 -7.13
C VAL A 82 0.51 -3.44 -7.21
N GLU A 83 1.65 -4.12 -7.20
CA GLU A 83 1.70 -5.58 -7.23
C GLU A 83 2.13 -6.11 -5.87
N ILE A 84 1.27 -6.92 -5.24
CA ILE A 84 1.54 -7.64 -4.00
C ILE A 84 1.99 -9.07 -4.37
N LYS A 85 3.16 -9.48 -3.89
CA LYS A 85 3.69 -10.84 -4.02
C LYS A 85 3.17 -11.71 -2.87
#